data_AF-A0A1E3NGT6-F1
#
_entry.id   AF-A0A1E3NGT6-F1
#
_cell.length_a   1.000
_cell.length_b   1.000
_cell.length_c   1.000
_cell.angle_alpha   90.00
_cell.angle_beta   90.00
_cell.angle_gamma   90.00
#
_symmetry.space_group_name_H-M   'P 1'
#
loop_
_entity.id
_entity.type
_entity.pdbx_description
1 polymer ?
#
loop_
_entity_poly.entity_id
_entity_poly.type
_entity_poly.pdbx_seq_one_letter_code
_entity_poly.pdbx_strand_id
1 'polypeptide(L)'
;MLARSFLKNTTRCTLASTRAFHISAPAKVDVDAEVKCRELLDKLPTFEFLFQNEDGSKRTPSDTELKTIAYLNTYSKERKLSLFEQLFTFPKRYEDLYLKNDADLYKLKASSGLIIDKIPYEDTATGEIKWKVVRDGEEKEGWENLAHILFVPAFVFLAVSVFFRDDMDITEWAKRELLYRVKAKAQDENDTAVLDTFKKYGDDPTSYKFDLAGFDKNDDVIVERILSGEYDKLAKLKVKQAKVDA
;
A
#
# COMPACT_ATOMS: atom_id res chain seq x y z
N MET A 1 -11.48 -14.57 71.47
CA MET A 1 -12.12 -15.52 70.53
C MET A 1 -13.32 -14.79 69.93
N LEU A 2 -13.49 -14.52 68.64
CA LEU A 2 -12.98 -15.10 67.39
C LEU A 2 -12.87 -13.97 66.36
N ALA A 3 -11.73 -13.91 65.67
CA ALA A 3 -11.53 -13.09 64.50
C ALA A 3 -12.38 -13.63 63.33
N ARG A 4 -13.08 -12.76 62.60
CA ARG A 4 -13.60 -13.05 61.27
C ARG A 4 -12.92 -12.14 60.26
N SER A 5 -11.99 -12.76 59.55
CA SER A 5 -11.26 -12.25 58.39
C SER A 5 -12.19 -12.07 57.19
N PHE A 6 -12.34 -10.83 56.71
CA PHE A 6 -12.79 -10.56 55.34
C PHE A 6 -11.58 -10.07 54.55
N LEU A 7 -10.87 -11.02 53.92
CA LEU A 7 -9.86 -10.74 52.91
C LEU A 7 -10.58 -10.35 51.62
N LYS A 8 -10.53 -9.05 51.29
CA LYS A 8 -10.86 -8.54 49.95
C LYS A 8 -9.80 -9.06 48.98
N ASN A 9 -10.20 -9.97 48.09
CA ASN A 9 -9.39 -10.44 46.98
C ASN A 9 -9.36 -9.35 45.90
N THR A 10 -8.37 -8.46 45.97
CA THR A 10 -8.01 -7.57 44.87
C THR A 10 -7.17 -8.37 43.89
N THR A 11 -7.81 -8.91 42.86
CA THR A 11 -7.13 -9.41 41.66
C THR A 11 -6.40 -8.26 40.99
N ARG A 12 -5.11 -8.12 41.29
CA ARG A 12 -4.18 -7.30 40.52
C ARG A 12 -4.02 -7.96 39.16
N CYS A 13 -4.65 -7.37 38.15
CA CYS A 13 -4.35 -7.64 36.76
C CYS A 13 -2.94 -7.10 36.48
N THR A 14 -1.93 -7.94 36.62
CA THR A 14 -0.60 -7.67 36.08
C THR A 14 -0.71 -7.70 34.56
N LEU A 15 -0.92 -6.53 33.95
CA LEU A 15 -0.66 -6.33 32.53
C LEU A 15 0.82 -6.60 32.30
N ALA A 16 1.11 -7.82 31.88
CA ALA A 16 2.42 -8.20 31.36
C ALA A 16 2.69 -7.29 30.16
N SER A 17 3.69 -6.42 30.34
CA SER A 17 4.26 -5.58 29.30
C SER A 17 4.56 -6.43 28.06
N THR A 18 3.67 -6.36 27.08
CA THR A 18 3.83 -7.02 25.79
C THR A 18 4.96 -6.32 25.05
N ARG A 19 6.11 -7.00 25.02
CA ARG A 19 7.14 -6.99 23.98
C ARG A 19 7.48 -5.60 23.46
N ALA A 20 8.51 -5.04 24.09
CA ALA A 20 9.32 -3.94 23.58
C ALA A 20 9.57 -4.11 22.08
N PHE A 21 9.22 -3.09 21.32
CA PHE A 21 9.80 -2.85 20.01
C PHE A 21 11.31 -2.97 20.16
N HIS A 22 11.94 -3.91 19.46
CA HIS A 22 13.38 -3.92 19.29
C HIS A 22 13.74 -2.69 18.45
N ILE A 23 13.84 -1.53 19.09
CA ILE A 23 14.57 -0.40 18.56
C ILE A 23 16.03 -0.82 18.64
N SER A 24 16.54 -1.39 17.55
CA SER A 24 17.98 -1.34 17.30
C SER A 24 18.36 0.13 17.43
N ALA A 25 19.20 0.44 18.43
CA ALA A 25 19.71 1.79 18.59
C ALA A 25 20.25 2.25 17.24
N PRO A 26 19.88 3.47 16.78
CA PRO A 26 20.32 3.95 15.48
C PRO A 26 21.84 3.85 15.43
N ALA A 27 22.37 3.22 14.39
CA ALA A 27 23.81 3.06 14.25
C ALA A 27 24.43 4.46 14.34
N LYS A 28 25.42 4.63 15.24
CA LYS A 28 26.11 5.91 15.37
C LYS A 28 26.69 6.26 14.00
N VAL A 29 26.22 7.37 13.45
CA VAL A 29 26.75 7.95 12.22
C VAL A 29 28.25 8.21 12.44
N ASP A 30 29.09 7.51 11.69
CA ASP A 30 30.54 7.71 11.71
C ASP A 30 30.91 8.80 10.71
N VAL A 31 31.04 10.03 11.22
CA VAL A 31 31.41 11.20 10.40
C VAL A 31 32.85 11.10 9.91
N ASP A 32 33.74 10.51 10.71
CA ASP A 32 35.15 10.37 10.33
C ASP A 32 35.30 9.40 9.16
N ALA A 33 34.47 8.35 9.13
CA ALA A 33 34.38 7.44 7.99
C ALA A 33 33.89 8.14 6.71
N GLU A 34 32.93 9.07 6.79
CA GLU A 34 32.45 9.86 5.64
C GLU A 34 33.52 10.81 5.09
N VAL A 35 34.31 11.44 5.97
CA VAL A 35 35.43 12.30 5.57
C VAL A 35 36.50 11.46 4.88
N LYS A 36 36.87 10.31 5.46
CA LYS A 36 37.83 9.38 4.84
C LYS A 36 37.32 8.84 3.50
N CYS A 37 36.02 8.55 3.39
CA CYS A 37 35.41 8.15 2.13
C CYS A 37 35.59 9.22 1.06
N ARG A 38 35.37 10.49 1.42
CA ARG A 38 35.57 11.62 0.51
C ARG A 38 37.02 11.73 0.05
N GLU A 39 37.98 11.63 0.97
CA GLU A 39 39.41 11.66 0.63
C GLU A 39 39.82 10.53 -0.31
N LEU A 40 39.22 9.35 -0.18
CA LEU A 40 39.49 8.20 -1.06
C LEU A 40 38.81 8.37 -2.44
N LEU A 41 37.61 8.94 -2.48
CA LEU A 41 36.92 9.26 -3.72
C LEU A 41 37.66 10.34 -4.52
N ASP A 42 38.14 11.40 -3.87
CA ASP A 42 38.87 12.50 -4.52
C ASP A 42 40.24 12.08 -5.08
N LYS A 43 40.78 10.94 -4.62
CA LYS A 43 42.01 10.34 -5.18
C LYS A 43 41.77 9.60 -6.50
N LEU A 44 40.54 9.24 -6.81
CA LEU A 44 40.21 8.52 -8.04
C LEU A 44 40.13 9.51 -9.22
N PRO A 45 40.69 9.16 -10.39
CA PRO A 45 40.73 10.08 -11.53
C PRO A 45 39.34 10.33 -12.13
N THR A 46 38.45 9.33 -12.11
CA THR A 46 37.07 9.42 -12.62
C THR A 46 36.24 8.32 -11.99
N PHE A 47 34.94 8.52 -11.76
CA PHE A 47 34.05 7.51 -11.17
C PHE A 47 33.34 6.63 -12.22
N GLU A 48 32.97 7.24 -13.35
CA GLU A 48 32.15 6.62 -14.40
C GLU A 48 32.96 5.73 -15.34
N PHE A 49 34.26 6.03 -15.52
CA PHE A 49 35.13 5.38 -16.52
C PHE A 49 36.39 4.76 -15.89
N LEU A 50 36.33 4.26 -14.65
CA LEU A 50 37.49 3.67 -13.94
C LEU A 50 38.20 2.56 -14.72
N PHE A 51 37.43 1.78 -15.49
CA PHE A 51 37.90 0.62 -16.24
C PHE A 51 37.99 0.88 -17.74
N GLN A 52 37.95 2.16 -18.16
CA GLN A 52 38.06 2.57 -19.55
C GLN A 52 39.13 3.66 -19.70
N ASN A 53 39.88 3.61 -20.79
CA ASN A 53 40.71 4.72 -21.22
C ASN A 53 39.85 5.77 -21.94
N GLU A 54 40.41 6.96 -22.19
CA GLU A 54 39.73 8.02 -22.97
C GLU A 54 39.29 7.53 -24.37
N ASP A 55 40.01 6.55 -24.92
CA ASP A 55 39.72 5.91 -26.21
C ASP A 55 38.62 4.82 -26.15
N GLY A 56 38.03 4.57 -24.98
CA GLY A 56 37.02 3.52 -24.76
C GLY A 56 37.57 2.08 -24.66
N SER A 57 38.88 1.90 -24.75
CA SER A 57 39.54 0.60 -24.52
C SER A 57 39.53 0.22 -23.04
N LYS A 58 39.53 -1.08 -22.73
CA LYS A 58 39.54 -1.58 -21.34
C LYS A 58 40.84 -1.21 -20.63
N ARG A 59 40.74 -0.49 -19.52
CA ARG A 59 41.84 -0.18 -18.61
C ARG A 59 41.87 -1.19 -17.46
N THR A 60 43.05 -1.67 -17.12
CA THR A 60 43.30 -2.39 -15.86
C THR A 60 43.78 -1.39 -14.82
N PRO A 61 43.02 -1.13 -13.74
CA PRO A 61 43.48 -0.27 -12.65
C PRO A 61 44.71 -0.86 -11.99
N SER A 62 45.52 0.00 -11.36
CA SER A 62 46.62 -0.44 -10.51
C SER A 62 46.11 -1.15 -9.26
N ASP A 63 46.93 -2.03 -8.66
CA ASP A 63 46.55 -2.78 -7.44
C ASP A 63 46.14 -1.86 -6.28
N THR A 64 46.73 -0.67 -6.19
CA THR A 64 46.38 0.35 -5.20
C THR A 64 45.01 0.98 -5.47
N GLU A 65 44.71 1.31 -6.73
CA GLU A 65 43.38 1.77 -7.14
C GLU A 65 42.32 0.67 -6.92
N LEU A 66 42.68 -0.58 -7.17
CA LEU A 66 41.75 -1.69 -6.99
C LEU A 66 41.41 -1.93 -5.51
N LYS A 67 42.39 -1.77 -4.61
CA LYS A 67 42.18 -1.77 -3.15
C LYS A 67 41.25 -0.66 -2.70
N THR A 68 41.43 0.57 -3.20
CA THR A 68 40.55 1.68 -2.81
C THR A 68 39.13 1.46 -3.31
N ILE A 69 38.96 0.98 -4.54
CA ILE A 69 37.63 0.65 -5.10
C ILE A 69 36.96 -0.48 -4.31
N ALA A 70 37.70 -1.53 -3.95
CA ALA A 70 37.17 -2.63 -3.15
C ALA A 70 36.69 -2.19 -1.76
N TYR A 71 37.48 -1.35 -1.09
CA TYR A 71 37.10 -0.75 0.19
C TYR A 71 35.84 0.10 0.05
N LEU A 72 35.78 0.99 -0.95
CA LEU A 72 34.63 1.87 -1.18
C LEU A 72 33.35 1.10 -1.50
N ASN A 73 33.44 0.01 -2.28
CA ASN A 73 32.30 -0.85 -2.58
C ASN A 73 31.79 -1.61 -1.34
N THR A 74 32.68 -2.00 -0.44
CA THR A 74 32.32 -2.67 0.81
C THR A 74 31.66 -1.66 1.75
N TYR A 75 32.28 -0.49 1.93
CA TYR A 75 31.75 0.61 2.72
C TYR A 75 30.37 1.05 2.25
N SER A 76 30.16 1.21 0.94
CA SER A 76 28.85 1.59 0.36
C SER A 76 27.71 0.63 0.75
N LYS A 77 28.00 -0.66 0.95
CA LYS A 77 26.99 -1.65 1.37
C LYS A 77 26.63 -1.52 2.85
N GLU A 78 27.59 -1.25 3.70
CA GLU A 78 27.42 -1.19 5.16
C GLU A 78 26.82 0.14 5.63
N ARG A 79 27.13 1.23 4.93
CA ARG A 79 26.78 2.62 5.28
C ARG A 79 25.28 2.97 5.22
N LYS A 80 24.42 2.08 4.71
CA LYS A 80 23.02 2.42 4.37
C LYS A 80 22.25 2.96 5.58
N LEU A 81 21.98 4.26 5.59
CA LEU A 81 21.11 4.90 6.56
C LEU A 81 19.65 4.56 6.27
N SER A 82 18.88 4.28 7.34
CA SER A 82 17.43 4.27 7.23
C SER A 82 16.90 5.69 6.99
N LEU A 83 15.81 5.84 6.23
CA LEU A 83 15.14 7.13 6.03
C LEU A 83 14.82 7.84 7.37
N PHE A 84 14.52 7.06 8.40
CA PHE A 84 14.26 7.59 9.74
C PHE A 84 15.54 8.12 10.41
N GLU A 85 16.66 7.42 10.25
CA GLU A 85 17.96 7.86 10.78
C GLU A 85 18.45 9.11 10.05
N GLN A 86 18.31 9.15 8.73
CA GLN A 86 18.64 10.31 7.91
C GLN A 86 17.83 11.54 8.32
N LEU A 87 16.53 11.40 8.56
CA LEU A 87 15.66 12.54 8.84
C LEU A 87 15.74 13.03 10.30
N PHE A 88 15.96 12.13 11.26
CA PHE A 88 15.84 12.47 12.70
C PHE A 88 17.14 12.40 13.50
N THR A 89 18.13 11.62 13.06
CA THR A 89 19.35 11.36 13.85
C THR A 89 20.61 11.93 13.20
N PHE A 90 20.64 12.01 11.86
CA PHE A 90 21.82 12.44 11.13
C PHE A 90 22.11 13.95 11.33
N PRO A 91 23.37 14.36 11.60
CA PRO A 91 23.68 15.76 11.76
C PRO A 91 23.55 16.52 10.43
N LYS A 92 22.61 17.47 10.35
CA LYS A 92 22.34 18.28 9.13
C LYS A 92 23.59 18.94 8.52
N ARG A 93 24.60 19.26 9.34
CA ARG A 93 25.86 19.87 8.87
C ARG A 93 26.62 19.00 7.87
N TYR A 94 26.47 17.67 7.95
CA TYR A 94 27.18 16.71 7.10
C TYR A 94 26.25 16.09 6.04
N GLU A 95 25.00 16.55 5.92
CA GLU A 95 24.00 15.97 5.02
C GLU A 95 24.45 16.10 3.55
N ASP A 96 24.95 17.27 3.17
CA ASP A 96 25.50 17.51 1.84
C ASP A 96 26.71 16.63 1.53
N LEU A 97 27.56 16.34 2.54
CA LEU A 97 28.71 15.46 2.38
C LEU A 97 28.25 14.03 2.11
N TYR A 98 27.29 13.55 2.92
CA TYR A 98 26.73 12.21 2.77
C TYR A 98 26.06 12.01 1.40
N LEU A 99 25.23 12.96 0.98
CA LEU A 99 24.51 12.91 -0.31
C LEU A 99 25.45 12.94 -1.52
N LYS A 100 26.49 13.78 -1.48
CA LYS A 100 27.51 13.81 -2.54
C LYS A 100 28.29 12.50 -2.60
N ASN A 101 28.74 12.01 -1.44
CA ASN A 101 29.41 10.72 -1.35
C ASN A 101 28.50 9.57 -1.84
N ASP A 102 27.19 9.62 -1.55
CA ASP A 102 26.22 8.62 -2.03
C ASP A 102 26.13 8.59 -3.55
N ALA A 103 26.01 9.77 -4.17
CA ALA A 103 25.95 9.89 -5.62
C ALA A 103 27.23 9.40 -6.30
N ASP A 104 28.40 9.73 -5.75
CA ASP A 104 29.69 9.32 -6.30
C ASP A 104 29.93 7.81 -6.13
N LEU A 105 29.57 7.23 -4.97
CA LEU A 105 29.62 5.79 -4.74
C LEU A 105 28.66 5.02 -5.65
N TYR A 106 27.46 5.55 -5.90
CA TYR A 106 26.50 4.96 -6.83
C TYR A 106 27.07 4.89 -8.26
N LYS A 107 27.69 5.98 -8.72
CA LYS A 107 28.37 6.01 -10.03
C LYS A 107 29.52 5.01 -10.12
N LEU A 108 30.33 4.92 -9.07
CA LEU A 108 31.45 3.97 -8.98
C LEU A 108 30.97 2.50 -9.01
N LYS A 109 29.86 2.20 -8.32
CA LYS A 109 29.24 0.87 -8.36
C LYS A 109 28.71 0.56 -9.76
N ALA A 110 28.01 1.51 -10.38
CA ALA A 110 27.43 1.35 -11.71
C ALA A 110 28.52 1.11 -12.78
N SER A 111 29.63 1.86 -12.73
CA SER A 111 30.73 1.69 -13.68
C SER A 111 31.43 0.33 -13.54
N SER A 112 31.63 -0.13 -12.30
CA SER A 112 32.19 -1.46 -12.00
C SER A 112 31.30 -2.59 -12.53
N GLY A 113 29.99 -2.47 -12.32
CA GLY A 113 29.01 -3.46 -12.76
C GLY A 113 28.85 -3.53 -14.28
N LEU A 114 28.81 -2.39 -14.97
CA LEU A 114 28.53 -2.34 -16.42
C LEU A 114 29.67 -2.90 -17.27
N ILE A 115 30.93 -2.66 -16.87
CA ILE A 115 32.10 -2.87 -17.75
C ILE A 115 32.72 -4.27 -17.55
N ILE A 116 32.80 -4.74 -16.31
CA ILE A 116 33.48 -5.98 -15.94
C ILE A 116 32.50 -7.07 -15.53
N ASP A 117 31.22 -6.74 -15.32
CA ASP A 117 30.18 -7.65 -14.78
C ASP A 117 30.56 -8.22 -13.39
N LYS A 118 31.58 -7.63 -12.77
CA LYS A 118 32.13 -8.01 -11.46
C LYS A 118 32.45 -6.76 -10.65
N ILE A 119 32.17 -6.83 -9.37
CA ILE A 119 32.48 -5.75 -8.41
C ILE A 119 33.56 -6.27 -7.46
N PRO A 120 34.69 -5.56 -7.31
CA PRO A 120 35.69 -5.93 -6.31
C PRO A 120 35.15 -5.57 -4.92
N TYR A 121 35.31 -6.48 -3.96
CA TYR A 121 34.93 -6.27 -2.56
C TYR A 121 36.04 -6.79 -1.64
N GLU A 122 36.14 -6.18 -0.47
CA GLU A 122 37.07 -6.60 0.59
C GLU A 122 36.35 -7.63 1.47
N ASP A 123 36.96 -8.80 1.61
CA ASP A 123 36.44 -9.84 2.52
C ASP A 123 36.79 -9.45 3.97
N THR A 124 35.77 -9.15 4.78
CA THR A 124 35.92 -8.68 6.16
C THR A 124 36.66 -9.67 7.08
N ALA A 125 36.72 -10.95 6.70
CA ALA A 125 37.43 -11.98 7.47
C ALA A 125 38.92 -12.11 7.09
N THR A 126 39.30 -11.80 5.86
CA THR A 126 40.66 -12.08 5.32
C THR A 126 41.41 -10.84 4.85
N GLY A 127 40.73 -9.71 4.62
CA GLY A 127 41.32 -8.50 4.03
C GLY A 127 41.75 -8.68 2.57
N GLU A 128 41.41 -9.82 1.96
CA GLU A 128 41.72 -10.10 0.56
C GLU A 128 40.65 -9.48 -0.36
N ILE A 129 41.09 -9.03 -1.53
CA ILE A 129 40.19 -8.48 -2.53
C ILE A 129 39.65 -9.62 -3.38
N LYS A 130 38.34 -9.78 -3.38
CA LYS A 130 37.64 -10.78 -4.18
C LYS A 130 36.72 -10.09 -5.18
N TRP A 131 36.46 -10.76 -6.29
CA TRP A 131 35.52 -10.30 -7.31
C TRP A 131 34.19 -11.01 -7.13
N LYS A 132 33.12 -10.24 -6.91
CA LYS A 132 31.75 -10.77 -6.90
C LYS A 132 31.13 -10.59 -8.28
N VAL A 133 30.58 -11.64 -8.86
CA VAL A 133 29.81 -11.57 -10.12
C VAL A 133 28.47 -10.90 -9.82
N VAL A 134 28.10 -9.90 -10.61
CA VAL A 134 26.92 -9.04 -10.35
C VAL A 134 25.58 -9.73 -10.69
N ARG A 135 25.62 -10.84 -11.45
CA ARG A 135 24.42 -11.52 -11.98
C ARG A 135 23.74 -12.50 -11.04
N ASP A 136 24.34 -12.82 -9.90
CA ASP A 136 23.68 -13.68 -8.91
C ASP A 136 22.63 -12.84 -8.18
N GLY A 137 21.35 -13.25 -8.28
CA GLY A 137 20.12 -12.52 -7.91
C GLY A 137 19.93 -12.14 -6.43
N GLU A 138 21.00 -11.74 -5.76
CA GLU A 138 21.01 -11.21 -4.39
C GLU A 138 20.78 -9.69 -4.35
N GLU A 139 20.98 -8.96 -5.46
CA GLU A 139 20.75 -7.51 -5.50
C GLU A 139 19.28 -7.20 -5.79
N LYS A 140 18.51 -6.95 -4.73
CA LYS A 140 17.14 -6.43 -4.84
C LYS A 140 17.13 -5.03 -5.44
N GLU A 141 16.28 -4.78 -6.42
CA GLU A 141 16.20 -3.51 -7.16
C GLU A 141 15.53 -2.36 -6.37
N GLY A 142 15.34 -2.53 -5.06
CA GLY A 142 14.80 -1.51 -4.13
C GLY A 142 13.28 -1.31 -4.22
N TRP A 143 12.70 -1.34 -5.42
CA TRP A 143 11.25 -1.23 -5.63
C TRP A 143 10.48 -2.49 -5.23
N GLU A 144 11.14 -3.66 -5.24
CA GLU A 144 10.52 -4.95 -4.94
C GLU A 144 9.85 -4.96 -3.56
N ASN A 145 10.52 -4.45 -2.53
CA ASN A 145 9.93 -4.43 -1.18
C ASN A 145 8.67 -3.57 -1.13
N LEU A 146 8.66 -2.42 -1.81
CA LEU A 146 7.49 -1.56 -1.89
C LEU A 146 6.34 -2.25 -2.64
N ALA A 147 6.65 -2.91 -3.77
CA ALA A 147 5.66 -3.64 -4.54
C ALA A 147 5.05 -4.80 -3.73
N HIS A 148 5.88 -5.62 -3.09
CA HIS A 148 5.42 -6.82 -2.39
C HIS A 148 4.74 -6.52 -1.05
N ILE A 149 5.13 -5.45 -0.35
CA ILE A 149 4.56 -5.10 0.97
C ILE A 149 3.34 -4.19 0.85
N LEU A 150 3.34 -3.26 -0.12
CA LEU A 150 2.27 -2.27 -0.26
C LEU A 150 1.36 -2.57 -1.44
N PHE A 151 1.92 -2.63 -2.65
CA PHE A 151 1.11 -2.67 -3.87
C PHE A 151 0.33 -3.99 -3.99
N VAL A 152 0.99 -5.13 -3.83
CA VAL A 152 0.36 -6.45 -3.96
C VAL A 152 -0.76 -6.65 -2.93
N PRO A 153 -0.55 -6.40 -1.62
CA PRO A 153 -1.62 -6.53 -0.64
C PRO A 153 -2.77 -5.54 -0.87
N ALA A 154 -2.48 -4.29 -1.26
CA ALA A 154 -3.52 -3.31 -1.58
C ALA A 154 -4.36 -3.74 -2.79
N PHE A 155 -3.74 -4.32 -3.81
CA PHE A 155 -4.45 -4.82 -4.98
C PHE A 155 -5.29 -6.04 -4.66
N VAL A 156 -4.78 -6.98 -3.85
CA VAL A 156 -5.54 -8.12 -3.35
C VAL A 156 -6.74 -7.63 -2.53
N PHE A 157 -6.54 -6.65 -1.65
CA PHE A 157 -7.62 -6.05 -0.88
C PHE A 157 -8.67 -5.38 -1.77
N LEU A 158 -8.26 -4.67 -2.82
CA LEU A 158 -9.17 -4.08 -3.80
C LEU A 158 -9.99 -5.16 -4.51
N ALA A 159 -9.35 -6.23 -4.98
CA ALA A 159 -10.02 -7.33 -5.66
C ALA A 159 -11.06 -7.99 -4.73
N VAL A 160 -10.67 -8.31 -3.49
CA VAL A 160 -11.60 -8.82 -2.47
C VAL A 160 -12.73 -7.83 -2.25
N SER A 161 -12.43 -6.54 -2.10
CA SER A 161 -13.45 -5.51 -1.91
C SER A 161 -14.45 -5.47 -3.07
N VAL A 162 -14.00 -5.61 -4.33
CA VAL A 162 -14.89 -5.66 -5.50
C VAL A 162 -15.74 -6.93 -5.52
N PHE A 163 -15.18 -8.09 -5.16
CA PHE A 163 -15.94 -9.36 -5.13
C PHE A 163 -16.97 -9.44 -3.99
N PHE A 164 -16.67 -8.83 -2.84
CA PHE A 164 -17.56 -8.78 -1.68
C PHE A 164 -18.38 -7.49 -1.59
N ARG A 165 -18.30 -6.64 -2.62
CA ARG A 165 -19.15 -5.47 -2.72
C ARG A 165 -20.54 -5.96 -3.13
N ASP A 166 -21.44 -6.03 -2.15
CA ASP A 166 -22.88 -6.17 -2.39
C ASP A 166 -23.41 -4.85 -2.99
N ASP A 167 -23.06 -4.61 -4.26
CA ASP A 167 -23.67 -3.56 -5.05
C ASP A 167 -25.10 -3.95 -5.35
N MET A 168 -26.04 -3.30 -4.68
CA MET A 168 -27.44 -3.29 -5.12
C MET A 168 -27.46 -2.65 -6.50
N ASP A 169 -27.70 -3.46 -7.54
CA ASP A 169 -27.82 -2.94 -8.90
C ASP A 169 -28.91 -1.86 -8.94
N ILE A 170 -28.74 -0.84 -9.78
CA ILE A 170 -29.69 0.26 -9.88
C ILE A 170 -31.08 -0.23 -10.25
N THR A 171 -31.15 -1.35 -10.99
CA THR A 171 -32.39 -2.06 -11.33
C THR A 171 -33.06 -2.65 -10.09
N GLU A 172 -32.29 -3.29 -9.21
CA GLU A 172 -32.78 -3.87 -7.96
C GLU A 172 -33.21 -2.76 -6.99
N TRP A 173 -32.42 -1.69 -6.88
CA TRP A 173 -32.77 -0.52 -6.10
C TRP A 173 -34.06 0.13 -6.62
N ALA A 174 -34.18 0.35 -7.93
CA ALA A 174 -35.36 0.95 -8.55
C ALA A 174 -36.61 0.07 -8.35
N LYS A 175 -36.47 -1.25 -8.43
CA LYS A 175 -37.55 -2.21 -8.13
C LYS A 175 -38.00 -2.07 -6.66
N ARG A 176 -37.06 -2.07 -5.71
CA ARG A 176 -37.38 -1.90 -4.27
C ARG A 176 -38.06 -0.56 -4.02
N GLU A 177 -37.51 0.52 -4.56
CA GLU A 177 -38.06 1.87 -4.43
C GLU A 177 -39.48 1.97 -5.03
N LEU A 178 -39.72 1.36 -6.19
CA LEU A 178 -41.05 1.31 -6.80
C LEU A 178 -42.05 0.59 -5.89
N LEU A 179 -41.68 -0.57 -5.33
CA LEU A 179 -42.54 -1.31 -4.41
C LEU A 179 -42.83 -0.54 -3.12
N TYR A 180 -41.84 0.18 -2.58
CA TYR A 180 -42.05 1.10 -1.45
C TYR A 180 -43.08 2.18 -1.78
N ARG A 181 -43.03 2.77 -2.99
CA ARG A 181 -44.00 3.79 -3.42
C ARG A 181 -45.39 3.22 -3.63
N VAL A 182 -45.49 2.02 -4.19
CA VAL A 182 -46.77 1.30 -4.36
C VAL A 182 -47.42 1.04 -3.01
N LYS A 183 -46.65 0.53 -2.04
CA LYS A 183 -47.14 0.31 -0.67
C LYS A 183 -47.57 1.62 -0.01
N ALA A 184 -46.76 2.68 -0.08
CA ALA A 184 -47.08 3.96 0.53
C ALA A 184 -48.38 4.54 -0.04
N LYS A 185 -48.56 4.50 -1.37
CA LYS A 185 -49.79 4.96 -2.01
C LYS A 185 -51.01 4.10 -1.64
N ALA A 186 -50.83 2.78 -1.51
CA ALA A 186 -51.89 1.88 -1.05
C ALA A 186 -52.32 2.18 0.40
N GLN A 187 -51.40 2.61 1.26
CA GLN A 187 -51.73 3.08 2.62
C GLN A 187 -52.55 4.38 2.57
N ASP A 188 -52.15 5.34 1.73
CA ASP A 188 -52.85 6.61 1.58
C ASP A 188 -54.27 6.44 1.01
N GLU A 189 -54.44 5.52 0.05
CA GLU A 189 -55.70 5.24 -0.65
C GLU A 189 -56.57 4.17 0.05
N ASN A 190 -56.10 3.59 1.16
CA ASN A 190 -56.72 2.45 1.85
C ASN A 190 -57.02 1.25 0.94
N ASP A 191 -56.09 0.94 0.02
CA ASP A 191 -56.22 -0.23 -0.85
C ASP A 191 -55.88 -1.51 -0.08
N THR A 192 -56.92 -2.21 0.37
CA THR A 192 -56.80 -3.46 1.13
C THR A 192 -56.20 -4.60 0.31
N ALA A 193 -56.37 -4.63 -1.03
CA ALA A 193 -55.89 -5.72 -1.87
C ALA A 193 -54.36 -5.70 -2.00
N VAL A 194 -53.77 -4.51 -2.19
CA VAL A 194 -52.31 -4.32 -2.26
C VAL A 194 -51.67 -4.48 -0.88
N LEU A 195 -52.31 -3.99 0.17
CA LEU A 195 -51.77 -4.13 1.53
C LEU A 195 -51.79 -5.58 2.02
N ASP A 196 -52.84 -6.34 1.70
CA ASP A 196 -52.92 -7.75 2.09
C ASP A 196 -51.97 -8.63 1.27
N THR A 197 -51.67 -8.27 0.02
CA THR A 197 -50.61 -8.93 -0.76
C THR A 197 -49.24 -8.66 -0.15
N PHE A 198 -48.87 -7.41 0.18
CA PHE A 198 -47.60 -7.13 0.87
C PHE A 198 -47.47 -7.85 2.22
N LYS A 199 -48.55 -7.95 3.01
CA LYS A 199 -48.55 -8.71 4.28
C LYS A 199 -48.25 -10.20 4.09
N LYS A 200 -48.76 -10.82 3.02
CA LYS A 200 -48.48 -12.24 2.71
C LYS A 200 -46.99 -12.50 2.45
N TYR A 201 -46.26 -11.52 1.93
CA TYR A 201 -44.83 -11.64 1.61
C TYR A 201 -43.90 -11.10 2.71
N GLY A 202 -44.42 -10.67 3.87
CA GLY A 202 -43.60 -10.26 5.02
C GLY A 202 -43.68 -8.78 5.40
N ASP A 203 -44.68 -8.04 4.88
CA ASP A 203 -44.96 -6.61 5.12
C ASP A 203 -43.85 -5.66 4.60
N ASP A 204 -42.57 -6.03 4.60
CA ASP A 204 -41.50 -5.26 3.98
C ASP A 204 -41.49 -5.44 2.44
N PRO A 205 -41.58 -4.36 1.63
CA PRO A 205 -41.45 -4.42 0.17
C PRO A 205 -40.19 -5.14 -0.36
N THR A 206 -39.12 -5.23 0.44
CA THR A 206 -37.89 -5.97 0.06
C THR A 206 -38.07 -7.48 0.04
N SER A 207 -39.08 -8.00 0.76
CA SER A 207 -39.36 -9.43 0.88
C SER A 207 -40.15 -9.97 -0.32
N TYR A 208 -40.77 -9.08 -1.10
CA TYR A 208 -41.46 -9.42 -2.34
C TYR A 208 -40.45 -9.70 -3.46
N LYS A 209 -40.45 -10.94 -3.96
CA LYS A 209 -39.60 -11.38 -5.07
C LYS A 209 -40.46 -11.78 -6.27
N PHE A 210 -40.63 -10.84 -7.20
CA PHE A 210 -41.21 -11.15 -8.51
C PHE A 210 -40.34 -12.15 -9.28
N ASP A 211 -40.92 -13.29 -9.65
CA ASP A 211 -40.34 -14.29 -10.53
C ASP A 211 -41.32 -14.57 -11.69
N LEU A 212 -40.87 -14.37 -12.92
CA LEU A 212 -41.71 -14.54 -14.11
C LEU A 212 -42.13 -16.00 -14.31
N ALA A 213 -41.31 -16.96 -13.90
CA ALA A 213 -41.61 -18.39 -14.04
C ALA A 213 -42.66 -18.89 -13.03
N GLY A 214 -42.81 -18.19 -11.90
CA GLY A 214 -43.71 -18.53 -10.80
C GLY A 214 -44.88 -17.56 -10.62
N PHE A 215 -45.21 -16.79 -11.66
CA PHE A 215 -46.19 -15.71 -11.60
C PHE A 215 -47.55 -16.17 -11.03
N ASP A 216 -47.94 -15.58 -9.90
CA ASP A 216 -49.16 -15.91 -9.17
C ASP A 216 -50.15 -14.73 -9.18
N LYS A 217 -51.42 -15.01 -8.86
CA LYS A 217 -52.51 -14.01 -8.76
C LYS A 217 -52.24 -12.90 -7.75
N ASN A 218 -51.30 -13.11 -6.83
CA ASN A 218 -50.89 -12.08 -5.87
C ASN A 218 -49.91 -11.07 -6.51
N ASP A 219 -49.13 -11.50 -7.52
CA ASP A 219 -48.25 -10.62 -8.28
C ASP A 219 -49.07 -9.74 -9.25
N ASP A 220 -50.15 -10.29 -9.81
CA ASP A 220 -51.12 -9.56 -10.65
C ASP A 220 -51.60 -8.27 -9.99
N VAL A 221 -51.98 -8.32 -8.71
CA VAL A 221 -52.51 -7.16 -7.98
C VAL A 221 -51.48 -6.03 -7.88
N ILE A 222 -50.21 -6.37 -7.63
CA ILE A 222 -49.11 -5.40 -7.51
C ILE A 222 -48.76 -4.85 -8.90
N VAL A 223 -48.68 -5.71 -9.92
CA VAL A 223 -48.35 -5.33 -11.29
C VAL A 223 -49.45 -4.46 -11.90
N GLU A 224 -50.72 -4.82 -11.73
CA GLU A 224 -51.86 -4.01 -12.18
C GLU A 224 -51.86 -2.64 -11.52
N ARG A 225 -51.50 -2.55 -10.23
CA ARG A 225 -51.39 -1.27 -9.55
C ARG A 225 -50.23 -0.42 -10.08
N ILE A 226 -49.09 -1.04 -10.36
CA ILE A 226 -47.95 -0.37 -11.00
C ILE A 226 -48.33 0.14 -12.39
N LEU A 227 -49.04 -0.66 -13.20
CA LEU A 227 -49.44 -0.29 -14.56
C LEU A 227 -50.51 0.81 -14.58
N SER A 228 -51.42 0.81 -13.62
CA SER A 228 -52.51 1.79 -13.51
C SER A 228 -52.08 3.11 -12.86
N GLY A 229 -50.95 3.13 -12.15
CA GLY A 229 -50.51 4.27 -11.35
C GLY A 229 -49.27 4.97 -11.87
N GLU A 230 -49.21 6.29 -11.68
CA GLU A 230 -47.99 7.07 -11.87
C GLU A 230 -47.16 7.11 -10.58
N TYR A 231 -46.07 6.35 -10.54
CA TYR A 231 -45.14 6.29 -9.40
C TYR A 231 -43.80 6.98 -9.66
N ASP A 232 -43.57 7.37 -10.91
CA ASP A 232 -42.40 8.13 -11.30
C ASP A 232 -42.56 9.61 -10.93
N LYS A 233 -41.47 10.23 -10.46
CA LYS A 233 -41.43 11.63 -10.05
C LYS A 233 -40.72 12.53 -11.07
N LEU A 234 -40.41 12.02 -12.28
CA LEU A 234 -39.75 12.80 -13.34
C LEU A 234 -40.49 14.11 -13.69
N ALA A 235 -41.82 14.11 -13.72
CA ALA A 235 -42.61 15.33 -14.01
C ALA A 235 -42.39 16.43 -12.95
N LYS A 236 -42.22 16.06 -11.67
CA LYS A 236 -41.92 16.99 -10.57
C LYS A 236 -40.51 17.58 -10.65
N LEU A 237 -39.61 16.93 -11.40
CA LEU A 237 -38.24 17.39 -11.61
C LEU A 237 -38.14 18.34 -12.83
N LYS A 238 -39.09 18.29 -13.77
CA LYS A 238 -39.14 19.16 -14.97
C LYS A 238 -39.77 20.54 -14.71
N VAL A 239 -39.46 21.17 -13.56
CA VAL A 239 -40.06 22.44 -13.12
C VAL A 239 -39.78 23.62 -14.07
N LYS A 240 -38.62 23.61 -14.74
CA LYS A 240 -38.25 24.68 -15.69
C LYS A 240 -38.91 24.53 -17.06
N GLN A 241 -39.18 23.30 -17.50
CA GLN A 241 -39.78 23.04 -18.80
C GLN A 241 -41.27 23.41 -18.80
N ALA A 242 -41.97 23.09 -17.71
CA ALA A 242 -43.36 23.51 -17.48
C ALA A 242 -43.57 25.04 -17.37
N LYS A 243 -42.50 25.83 -17.19
CA LYS A 243 -42.54 27.30 -17.17
C LYS A 243 -42.27 27.95 -18.53
N VAL A 244 -41.78 27.19 -19.52
CA VAL A 244 -41.48 27.70 -20.86
C VAL A 244 -42.68 27.49 -21.81
N ASP A 245 -43.50 26.49 -21.52
CA ASP A 245 -44.69 26.14 -22.33
C ASP A 245 -46.02 26.73 -21.78
N ALA A 246 -45.95 27.64 -20.81
CA ALA A 246 -47.08 28.36 -20.20
C ALA A 246 -46.92 29.88 -20.37
#